data_AF-A0A523DMI2-F1
#
_entry.id   AF-A0A523DMI2-F1
#
_cell.length_a   1.000
_cell.length_b   1.000
_cell.length_c   1.000
_cell.angle_alpha   90.00
_cell.angle_beta   90.00
_cell.angle_gamma   90.00
#
_symmetry.space_group_name_H-M   'P 1'
#
loop_
_entity.id
_entity.type
_entity.pdbx_description
1 polymer ?
#
loop_
_entity_poly.entity_id
_entity_poly.type
_entity_poly.pdbx_seq_one_letter_code
_entity_poly.pdbx_strand_id
1 'polypeptide(L)'
;TDCTDADQDGYCITTDCDDSQFDCTFDCAIDLDGDGLNCLDDCDDSKFHCTTDCTDADGDSYCVTVDCSDSAANCTTDCTDSDGDGFICPDECNDTNAAVYPGAPEINDLFDNQCPGDPGYGLLNEVEGPVQLTEGAGFTSVCWSAQPGGTNYQVRRCIEPGMVISCVVFNTTATCIDDLDDPVPGEIFFYRVRVTAPIIGVW
;
A
#
# COMPACT_ATOMS: atom_id res chain seq x y z
N THR A 1 21.26 -45.18 24.07
CA THR A 1 20.36 -44.45 23.17
C THR A 1 19.26 -43.94 24.04
N ASP A 2 19.35 -42.64 24.33
CA ASP A 2 18.28 -41.91 24.97
C ASP A 2 17.15 -41.81 23.93
N CYS A 3 15.93 -42.14 24.34
CA CYS A 3 14.73 -42.13 23.49
C CYS A 3 13.67 -41.23 24.13
N THR A 4 14.14 -40.20 24.84
CA THR A 4 13.30 -39.08 25.20
C THR A 4 13.02 -38.31 23.92
N ASP A 5 11.80 -37.81 23.80
CA ASP A 5 11.24 -36.97 22.75
C ASP A 5 10.69 -35.76 23.51
N ALA A 6 11.53 -34.74 23.71
CA ALA A 6 11.26 -33.67 24.66
C ALA A 6 10.35 -32.56 24.09
N ASP A 7 10.25 -32.42 22.78
CA ASP A 7 9.36 -31.49 22.07
C ASP A 7 8.07 -32.13 21.51
N GLN A 8 7.98 -33.47 21.51
CA GLN A 8 6.84 -34.27 21.06
C GLN A 8 6.60 -34.26 19.54
N ASP A 9 7.67 -34.11 18.75
CA ASP A 9 7.62 -34.21 17.28
C ASP A 9 7.53 -35.68 16.78
N GLY A 10 7.82 -36.64 17.65
CA GLY A 10 7.77 -38.08 17.37
C GLY A 10 9.10 -38.72 16.95
N TYR A 11 10.20 -37.95 16.98
CA TYR A 11 11.57 -38.40 16.82
C TYR A 11 12.30 -38.37 18.18
N CYS A 12 13.52 -38.88 18.23
CA CYS A 12 14.33 -38.87 19.46
C CYS A 12 15.74 -38.43 19.11
N ILE A 13 16.52 -37.90 20.07
CA ILE A 13 17.90 -37.36 19.93
C ILE A 13 18.91 -38.14 19.05
N THR A 14 18.66 -39.42 18.76
CA THR A 14 19.50 -40.19 17.82
C THR A 14 19.14 -40.00 16.35
N THR A 15 18.04 -39.31 16.08
CA THR A 15 17.42 -39.08 14.76
C THR A 15 17.03 -37.61 14.61
N ASP A 16 16.70 -36.97 15.73
CA ASP A 16 16.49 -35.54 15.91
C ASP A 16 17.77 -34.91 16.48
N CYS A 17 18.25 -33.81 15.87
CA CYS A 17 19.48 -33.14 16.29
C CYS A 17 19.37 -32.35 17.59
N ASP A 18 18.18 -31.85 17.88
CA ASP A 18 17.88 -31.10 19.08
C ASP A 18 16.45 -31.46 19.49
N ASP A 19 16.38 -32.50 20.34
CA ASP A 19 15.17 -33.07 20.94
C ASP A 19 14.27 -32.06 21.68
N SER A 20 14.69 -30.79 21.77
CA SER A 20 13.95 -29.68 22.35
C SER A 20 13.37 -28.69 21.34
N GLN A 21 13.58 -28.91 20.04
CA GLN A 21 13.20 -28.04 18.91
C GLN A 21 12.31 -28.79 17.92
N PHE A 22 11.00 -28.50 17.95
CA PHE A 22 9.99 -29.21 17.16
C PHE A 22 10.23 -29.23 15.64
N ASP A 23 11.01 -28.30 15.11
CA ASP A 23 11.29 -28.18 13.68
C ASP A 23 12.46 -29.08 13.22
N CYS A 24 13.19 -29.73 14.14
CA CYS A 24 14.32 -30.62 13.86
C CYS A 24 13.89 -32.09 13.56
N THR A 25 13.00 -32.28 12.59
CA THR A 25 12.28 -33.56 12.39
C THR A 25 12.97 -34.62 11.49
N PHE A 26 14.14 -34.37 10.90
CA PHE A 26 14.83 -35.33 10.00
C PHE A 26 16.37 -35.21 9.99
N ASP A 27 17.05 -36.25 9.48
CA ASP A 27 18.51 -36.43 9.37
C ASP A 27 19.29 -35.14 9.06
N CYS A 28 19.97 -34.61 10.09
CA CYS A 28 20.68 -33.33 10.15
C CYS A 28 21.87 -33.15 9.19
N ALA A 29 22.06 -34.07 8.25
CA ALA A 29 23.15 -34.00 7.28
C ALA A 29 22.76 -33.20 6.02
N ILE A 30 21.51 -32.76 5.91
CA ILE A 30 20.95 -32.14 4.72
C ILE A 30 20.53 -30.72 5.09
N ASP A 31 21.20 -29.76 4.47
CA ASP A 31 20.76 -28.37 4.30
C ASP A 31 19.46 -28.40 3.47
N LEU A 32 18.31 -28.19 4.13
CA LEU A 32 17.00 -28.42 3.53
C LEU A 32 16.52 -27.20 2.74
N ASP A 33 16.83 -25.99 3.18
CA ASP A 33 16.45 -24.73 2.52
C ASP A 33 17.53 -24.14 1.60
N GLY A 34 18.77 -24.63 1.68
CA GLY A 34 19.89 -24.27 0.81
C GLY A 34 20.74 -23.11 1.30
N ASP A 35 20.64 -22.67 2.56
CA ASP A 35 21.39 -21.54 3.12
C ASP A 35 22.86 -21.87 3.47
N GLY A 36 23.20 -23.16 3.46
CA GLY A 36 24.53 -23.69 3.76
C GLY A 36 24.76 -24.02 5.23
N LEU A 37 23.75 -23.87 6.07
CA LEU A 37 23.64 -24.41 7.41
C LEU A 37 22.79 -25.69 7.37
N ASN A 38 22.76 -26.40 8.48
CA ASN A 38 21.85 -27.52 8.69
C ASN A 38 21.24 -27.34 10.08
N CYS A 39 20.25 -28.15 10.44
CA CYS A 39 19.56 -28.04 11.74
C CYS A 39 20.43 -28.14 13.01
N LEU A 40 21.75 -28.35 12.95
CA LEU A 40 22.65 -28.14 14.11
C LEU A 40 23.05 -26.68 14.32
N ASP A 41 23.19 -25.94 13.23
CA ASP A 41 23.67 -24.56 13.21
C ASP A 41 22.55 -23.57 12.79
N ASP A 42 21.43 -24.09 12.31
CA ASP A 42 20.21 -23.38 11.92
C ASP A 42 19.09 -23.62 12.95
N CYS A 43 18.32 -22.57 13.29
CA CYS A 43 17.19 -22.72 14.19
C CYS A 43 15.91 -23.24 13.50
N ASP A 44 15.78 -23.11 12.18
CA ASP A 44 14.69 -23.62 11.33
C ASP A 44 15.23 -23.87 9.90
N ASP A 45 15.79 -25.07 9.71
CA ASP A 45 16.38 -25.58 8.47
C ASP A 45 15.37 -25.67 7.29
N SER A 46 14.10 -25.30 7.52
CA SER A 46 13.10 -25.15 6.46
C SER A 46 12.97 -23.73 5.93
N LYS A 47 13.65 -22.76 6.53
CA LYS A 47 13.55 -21.32 6.24
C LYS A 47 14.93 -20.66 6.05
N PHE A 48 15.27 -20.46 4.78
CA PHE A 48 16.56 -19.90 4.32
C PHE A 48 16.98 -18.55 4.96
N HIS A 49 16.04 -17.78 5.50
CA HIS A 49 16.28 -16.47 6.11
C HIS A 49 16.22 -16.48 7.65
N CYS A 50 16.25 -17.66 8.27
CA CYS A 50 15.98 -17.85 9.69
C CYS A 50 17.04 -18.72 10.38
N THR A 51 18.28 -18.22 10.43
CA THR A 51 19.43 -19.05 10.83
C THR A 51 19.72 -19.07 12.33
N THR A 52 19.62 -17.92 13.01
CA THR A 52 20.04 -17.78 14.43
C THR A 52 18.93 -17.36 15.38
N ASP A 53 17.90 -16.72 14.84
CA ASP A 53 16.64 -16.43 15.53
C ASP A 53 15.53 -16.79 14.54
N CYS A 54 14.62 -17.65 14.98
CA CYS A 54 13.53 -18.19 14.16
C CYS A 54 12.20 -17.47 14.39
N THR A 55 12.26 -16.36 15.11
CA THR A 55 11.11 -15.50 15.28
C THR A 55 10.81 -14.80 13.96
N ASP A 56 9.70 -15.19 13.35
CA ASP A 56 9.11 -14.60 12.16
C ASP A 56 7.82 -13.89 12.62
N ALA A 57 7.91 -12.58 12.80
CA ALA A 57 6.92 -11.81 13.55
C ALA A 57 5.70 -11.40 12.70
N ASP A 58 5.87 -11.28 11.39
CA ASP A 58 4.83 -10.89 10.44
C ASP A 58 4.45 -11.99 9.43
N GLY A 59 5.18 -13.10 9.41
CA GLY A 59 4.86 -14.32 8.66
C GLY A 59 5.38 -14.35 7.22
N ASP A 60 6.36 -13.52 6.86
CA ASP A 60 6.90 -13.44 5.50
C ASP A 60 8.09 -14.39 5.23
N SER A 61 8.43 -15.23 6.20
CA SER A 61 9.56 -16.17 6.16
C SER A 61 10.95 -15.52 6.23
N TYR A 62 11.02 -14.24 6.61
CA TYR A 62 12.22 -13.60 7.12
C TYR A 62 12.13 -13.50 8.62
N CYS A 63 13.19 -13.92 9.31
CA CYS A 63 13.22 -13.81 10.75
C CYS A 63 13.87 -12.51 11.20
N VAL A 64 13.59 -12.11 12.44
CA VAL A 64 13.94 -10.79 13.02
C VAL A 64 15.41 -10.35 12.88
N THR A 65 16.32 -11.28 12.57
CA THR A 65 17.75 -10.98 12.37
C THR A 65 18.10 -10.54 10.96
N VAL A 66 17.23 -10.81 9.98
CA VAL A 66 17.41 -10.54 8.54
C VAL A 66 16.27 -9.68 7.98
N ASP A 67 15.15 -9.63 8.68
CA ASP A 67 13.97 -8.84 8.35
C ASP A 67 14.19 -7.34 8.59
N CYS A 68 13.72 -6.51 7.67
CA CYS A 68 13.76 -5.07 7.80
C CYS A 68 12.66 -4.54 8.73
N SER A 69 11.49 -5.18 8.71
CA SER A 69 10.41 -4.83 9.62
C SER A 69 9.61 -6.06 10.02
N ASP A 70 9.86 -6.49 11.26
CA ASP A 70 9.11 -7.50 12.04
C ASP A 70 7.59 -7.23 12.22
N SER A 71 7.05 -6.24 11.53
CA SER A 71 5.64 -5.84 11.60
C SER A 71 5.00 -5.69 10.22
N ALA A 72 5.73 -5.91 9.13
CA ALA A 72 5.28 -5.65 7.78
C ALA A 72 5.82 -6.69 6.78
N ALA A 73 5.01 -7.71 6.49
CA ALA A 73 5.37 -8.86 5.64
C ALA A 73 5.78 -8.55 4.18
N ASN A 74 5.71 -7.28 3.78
CA ASN A 74 6.18 -6.77 2.49
C ASN A 74 7.55 -6.09 2.60
N CYS A 75 8.23 -6.21 3.74
CA CYS A 75 9.36 -5.42 4.17
C CYS A 75 10.59 -6.27 4.54
N THR A 76 10.93 -7.22 3.68
CA THR A 76 11.88 -8.29 4.03
C THR A 76 13.33 -7.83 4.10
N THR A 77 13.91 -7.39 2.98
CA THR A 77 15.36 -7.11 2.88
C THR A 77 15.72 -5.67 2.53
N ASP A 78 14.73 -4.85 2.18
CA ASP A 78 14.97 -3.49 1.70
C ASP A 78 14.90 -2.48 2.85
N CYS A 79 16.04 -2.31 3.53
CA CYS A 79 16.23 -1.34 4.62
C CYS A 79 16.92 -0.07 4.19
N THR A 80 16.90 0.21 2.90
CA THR A 80 17.55 1.36 2.32
C THR A 80 16.52 2.24 1.66
N ASP A 81 16.78 3.54 1.67
CA ASP A 81 16.04 4.51 0.87
C ASP A 81 16.62 4.44 -0.56
N SER A 82 16.11 3.51 -1.37
CA SER A 82 16.67 3.19 -2.69
C SER A 82 16.34 4.26 -3.73
N ASP A 83 15.23 4.97 -3.57
CA ASP A 83 14.79 6.03 -4.48
C ASP A 83 15.11 7.47 -4.02
N GLY A 84 15.49 7.65 -2.76
CA GLY A 84 16.01 8.89 -2.18
C GLY A 84 14.93 9.87 -1.71
N ASP A 85 13.69 9.43 -1.45
CA ASP A 85 12.61 10.28 -0.95
C ASP A 85 12.62 10.48 0.58
N GLY A 86 13.46 9.71 1.28
CA GLY A 86 13.65 9.78 2.72
C GLY A 86 12.64 8.99 3.54
N PHE A 87 11.76 8.22 2.88
CA PHE A 87 10.97 7.17 3.48
C PHE A 87 11.69 5.84 3.25
N ILE A 88 11.47 4.91 4.19
CA ILE A 88 12.00 3.56 4.14
C ILE A 88 10.88 2.66 4.63
N CYS A 89 10.86 1.44 4.16
CA CYS A 89 10.06 0.36 4.68
C CYS A 89 10.17 0.27 6.23
N PRO A 90 9.06 0.06 6.98
CA PRO A 90 7.70 -0.31 6.56
C PRO A 90 6.80 0.87 6.19
N ASP A 91 7.31 2.11 6.31
CA ASP A 91 6.48 3.28 6.04
C ASP A 91 6.21 3.38 4.53
N GLU A 92 7.15 3.03 3.65
CA GLU A 92 6.94 3.05 2.21
C GLU A 92 6.32 1.77 1.63
N CYS A 93 5.66 1.90 0.49
CA CYS A 93 5.09 0.78 -0.24
C CYS A 93 5.78 0.45 -1.56
N ASN A 94 6.70 1.32 -2.03
CA ASN A 94 7.48 1.10 -3.23
C ASN A 94 8.80 1.89 -3.17
N ASP A 95 9.84 1.28 -2.58
CA ASP A 95 11.20 1.84 -2.42
C ASP A 95 11.95 2.08 -3.76
N THR A 96 11.32 1.77 -4.89
CA THR A 96 11.90 2.06 -6.21
C THR A 96 11.32 3.30 -6.85
N ASN A 97 10.40 4.00 -6.18
CA ASN A 97 9.65 5.13 -6.72
C ASN A 97 9.41 6.25 -5.69
N ALA A 98 10.27 7.27 -5.73
CA ALA A 98 10.28 8.43 -4.85
C ALA A 98 9.00 9.31 -4.87
N ALA A 99 8.02 8.96 -5.70
CA ALA A 99 6.70 9.56 -5.70
C ALA A 99 5.69 8.75 -4.85
N VAL A 100 6.10 7.66 -4.19
CA VAL A 100 5.22 6.69 -3.56
C VAL A 100 5.63 6.47 -2.10
N TYR A 101 5.03 7.24 -1.20
CA TYR A 101 5.34 7.25 0.24
C TYR A 101 4.14 7.70 1.08
N PRO A 102 4.12 7.47 2.41
CA PRO A 102 3.02 7.90 3.27
C PRO A 102 2.69 9.37 3.16
N GLY A 103 1.47 9.65 2.73
CA GLY A 103 0.98 11.02 2.58
C GLY A 103 1.60 11.78 1.42
N ALA A 104 2.20 11.10 0.43
CA ALA A 104 2.61 11.72 -0.82
C ALA A 104 1.44 12.44 -1.50
N PRO A 105 1.70 13.54 -2.21
CA PRO A 105 0.72 14.12 -3.12
C PRO A 105 0.36 13.11 -4.22
N GLU A 106 -0.93 12.84 -4.38
CA GLU A 106 -1.43 12.04 -5.49
C GLU A 106 -1.14 12.73 -6.82
N ILE A 107 -0.53 12.00 -7.75
CA ILE A 107 -0.29 12.45 -9.13
C ILE A 107 -1.07 11.58 -10.11
N ASN A 108 -1.35 12.09 -11.31
CA ASN A 108 -2.15 11.35 -12.29
C ASN A 108 -1.29 10.37 -13.10
N ASP A 109 -0.65 9.43 -12.41
CA ASP A 109 0.23 8.41 -12.98
C ASP A 109 -0.36 7.00 -12.92
N LEU A 110 -1.58 6.87 -12.38
CA LEU A 110 -2.31 5.62 -12.16
C LEU A 110 -1.76 4.74 -11.01
N PHE A 111 -0.85 5.27 -10.20
CA PHE A 111 -0.36 4.65 -8.97
C PHE A 111 -1.07 5.24 -7.74
N ASP A 112 -1.07 4.49 -6.63
CA ASP A 112 -1.42 5.02 -5.30
C ASP A 112 -0.15 5.59 -4.69
N ASN A 113 0.00 6.91 -4.71
CA ASN A 113 1.23 7.55 -4.26
C ASN A 113 1.33 7.59 -2.72
N GLN A 114 0.22 7.49 -1.99
CA GLN A 114 0.19 7.84 -0.57
C GLN A 114 0.27 6.65 0.40
N CYS A 115 0.40 5.43 -0.12
CA CYS A 115 0.61 4.16 0.61
C CYS A 115 -0.33 3.86 1.82
N PRO A 116 -1.65 4.15 1.83
CA PRO A 116 -2.47 3.95 3.02
C PRO A 116 -2.94 2.49 3.22
N GLY A 117 -2.53 1.54 2.36
CA GLY A 117 -2.78 0.11 2.56
C GLY A 117 -4.16 -0.39 2.11
N ASP A 118 -5.11 0.50 1.85
CA ASP A 118 -6.52 0.15 1.75
C ASP A 118 -7.07 0.16 0.30
N PRO A 119 -7.87 -0.85 -0.10
CA PRO A 119 -8.58 -0.83 -1.38
C PRO A 119 -9.46 0.40 -1.52
N GLY A 120 -9.24 1.18 -2.58
CA GLY A 120 -10.02 2.37 -2.86
C GLY A 120 -9.36 3.68 -2.49
N TYR A 121 -8.11 3.66 -2.05
CA TYR A 121 -7.39 4.84 -1.59
C TYR A 121 -6.44 5.46 -2.62
N GLY A 122 -6.09 4.77 -3.71
CA GLY A 122 -5.56 5.41 -4.94
C GLY A 122 -6.62 6.18 -5.70
N LEU A 123 -7.34 7.07 -5.01
CA LEU A 123 -8.18 8.03 -5.69
C LEU A 123 -7.22 8.90 -6.49
N LEU A 124 -7.38 8.87 -7.81
CA LEU A 124 -7.05 10.00 -8.66
C LEU A 124 -7.80 11.23 -8.10
N ASN A 125 -7.20 11.84 -7.08
CA ASN A 125 -7.79 12.90 -6.29
C ASN A 125 -7.68 14.24 -7.03
N GLU A 126 -6.99 14.27 -8.17
CA GLU A 126 -6.78 15.48 -8.92
C GLU A 126 -7.11 15.31 -10.39
N VAL A 127 -7.91 16.25 -10.88
CA VAL A 127 -8.05 16.52 -12.29
C VAL A 127 -6.83 17.36 -12.67
N GLU A 128 -5.94 16.81 -13.48
CA GLU A 128 -4.87 17.58 -14.10
C GLU A 128 -5.43 18.56 -15.12
N GLY A 129 -4.85 19.75 -15.10
CA GLY A 129 -5.23 20.85 -15.96
C GLY A 129 -6.33 21.73 -15.36
N PRO A 130 -6.61 22.87 -16.01
CA PRO A 130 -7.48 23.87 -15.43
C PRO A 130 -8.95 23.51 -15.60
N VAL A 131 -9.73 23.60 -14.52
CA VAL A 131 -11.20 23.59 -14.60
C VAL A 131 -11.66 24.89 -15.29
N GLN A 132 -12.37 24.75 -16.40
CA GLN A 132 -12.89 25.87 -17.19
C GLN A 132 -14.32 26.19 -16.76
N LEU A 133 -14.57 27.46 -16.44
CA LEU A 133 -15.89 27.99 -16.16
C LEU A 133 -16.33 28.85 -17.34
N THR A 134 -17.45 28.50 -17.97
CA THR A 134 -18.03 29.26 -19.07
C THR A 134 -19.47 29.65 -18.74
N GLU A 135 -19.76 30.95 -18.73
CA GLU A 135 -21.13 31.44 -18.50
C GLU A 135 -21.97 31.30 -19.77
N GLY A 136 -23.08 30.58 -19.65
CA GLY A 136 -24.13 30.43 -20.66
C GLY A 136 -25.36 31.28 -20.34
N ALA A 137 -26.39 31.18 -21.19
CA ALA A 137 -27.66 31.83 -20.93
C ALA A 137 -28.46 31.05 -19.88
N GLY A 138 -28.27 31.38 -18.60
CA GLY A 138 -28.96 30.75 -17.46
C GLY A 138 -28.32 29.46 -16.97
N PHE A 139 -27.01 29.29 -17.19
CA PHE A 139 -26.22 28.21 -16.62
C PHE A 139 -24.74 28.58 -16.61
N THR A 140 -23.97 28.00 -15.70
CA THR A 140 -22.51 28.00 -15.72
C THR A 140 -22.02 26.61 -16.11
N SER A 141 -21.31 26.51 -17.23
CA SER A 141 -20.68 25.26 -17.65
C SER A 141 -19.34 25.08 -16.95
N VAL A 142 -19.17 23.95 -16.28
CA VAL A 142 -17.96 23.55 -15.56
C VAL A 142 -17.35 22.37 -16.29
N CYS A 143 -16.23 22.60 -16.97
CA CYS A 143 -15.58 21.61 -17.83
C CYS A 143 -14.13 21.36 -17.43
N TRP A 144 -13.63 20.15 -17.71
CA TRP A 144 -12.25 19.76 -17.49
C TRP A 144 -11.75 18.84 -18.61
N SER A 145 -10.44 18.62 -18.64
CA SER A 145 -9.84 17.62 -19.52
C SER A 145 -10.19 16.21 -19.03
N ALA A 146 -10.47 15.29 -19.96
CA ALA A 146 -10.59 13.88 -19.61
C ALA A 146 -9.29 13.41 -18.93
N GLN A 147 -9.42 12.71 -17.82
CA GLN A 147 -8.27 12.18 -17.10
C GLN A 147 -7.94 10.78 -17.61
N PRO A 148 -6.64 10.42 -17.77
CA PRO A 148 -6.22 9.05 -18.02
C PRO A 148 -6.92 8.06 -17.08
N GLY A 149 -7.48 6.99 -17.63
CA GLY A 149 -8.19 5.96 -16.86
C GLY A 149 -9.56 6.37 -16.29
N GLY A 150 -9.82 7.65 -16.05
CA GLY A 150 -11.04 8.14 -15.40
C GLY A 150 -12.32 7.98 -16.23
N THR A 151 -13.26 7.16 -15.75
CA THR A 151 -14.58 6.92 -16.36
C THR A 151 -15.72 7.67 -15.67
N ASN A 152 -15.56 8.02 -14.40
CA ASN A 152 -16.58 8.71 -13.62
C ASN A 152 -15.96 9.87 -12.84
N TYR A 153 -16.71 10.96 -12.74
CA TYR A 153 -16.28 12.20 -12.13
C TYR A 153 -17.32 12.70 -11.14
N GLN A 154 -16.85 13.46 -10.17
CA GLN A 154 -17.68 14.18 -9.22
C GLN A 154 -17.28 15.64 -9.17
N VAL A 155 -18.26 16.53 -9.34
CA VAL A 155 -18.12 17.96 -9.15
C VAL A 155 -18.76 18.35 -7.84
N ARG A 156 -18.02 19.07 -7.00
CA ARG A 156 -18.52 19.65 -5.76
C ARG A 156 -18.60 21.16 -5.94
N ARG A 157 -19.79 21.72 -5.73
CA ARG A 157 -20.06 23.16 -5.70
C ARG A 157 -20.34 23.60 -4.28
N CYS A 158 -19.72 24.65 -3.79
CA CYS A 158 -20.01 25.25 -2.47
C CYS A 158 -20.05 26.78 -2.56
N ILE A 159 -20.59 27.46 -1.56
CA ILE A 159 -20.62 28.94 -1.48
C ILE A 159 -19.41 29.53 -0.74
N GLU A 160 -18.48 28.68 -0.32
CA GLU A 160 -17.32 29.07 0.47
C GLU A 160 -16.06 28.30 0.02
N PRO A 161 -14.88 28.93 0.10
CA PRO A 161 -13.66 28.42 -0.53
C PRO A 161 -13.10 27.13 0.10
N GLY A 162 -13.39 26.87 1.37
CA GLY A 162 -12.99 25.68 2.11
C GLY A 162 -13.81 24.42 1.78
N MET A 163 -14.93 24.57 1.06
CA MET A 163 -15.79 23.48 0.59
C MET A 163 -16.27 22.47 1.65
N VAL A 164 -16.56 22.94 2.85
CA VAL A 164 -17.01 22.15 4.00
C VAL A 164 -18.53 22.18 4.16
N ILE A 165 -19.16 23.33 3.88
CA ILE A 165 -20.61 23.54 4.12
C ILE A 165 -21.33 24.07 2.89
N SER A 166 -22.66 23.93 2.89
CA SER A 166 -23.55 24.44 1.83
C SER A 166 -23.11 23.98 0.44
N CYS A 167 -22.74 22.71 0.34
CA CYS A 167 -22.22 22.11 -0.88
C CYS A 167 -23.28 21.26 -1.59
N VAL A 168 -23.25 21.28 -2.92
CA VAL A 168 -24.00 20.41 -3.81
C VAL A 168 -23.01 19.54 -4.57
N VAL A 169 -23.38 18.28 -4.82
CA VAL A 169 -22.54 17.29 -5.48
C VAL A 169 -23.23 16.81 -6.75
N PHE A 170 -22.48 16.84 -7.85
CA PHE A 170 -22.88 16.33 -9.15
C PHE A 170 -22.00 15.14 -9.51
N ASN A 171 -22.59 14.03 -9.96
CA ASN A 171 -21.86 12.89 -10.48
C ASN A 171 -22.10 12.79 -11.98
N THR A 172 -21.05 12.55 -12.76
CA THR A 172 -21.13 12.48 -14.22
C THR A 172 -20.09 11.53 -14.79
N THR A 173 -20.36 10.99 -15.98
CA THR A 173 -19.36 10.27 -16.80
C THR A 173 -18.80 11.16 -17.91
N ALA A 174 -19.34 12.36 -18.08
CA ALA A 174 -18.83 13.36 -19.01
C ALA A 174 -17.76 14.22 -18.33
N THR A 175 -17.01 14.97 -19.15
CA THR A 175 -15.97 15.91 -18.67
C THR A 175 -16.49 17.34 -18.52
N CYS A 176 -17.82 17.49 -18.47
CA CYS A 176 -18.51 18.76 -18.30
C CYS A 176 -19.81 18.53 -17.53
N ILE A 177 -20.20 19.53 -16.75
CA ILE A 177 -21.56 19.70 -16.25
C ILE A 177 -22.06 21.11 -16.58
N ASP A 178 -23.36 21.26 -16.75
CA ASP A 178 -24.01 22.56 -16.79
C ASP A 178 -24.75 22.76 -15.48
N ASP A 179 -24.31 23.75 -14.70
CA ASP A 179 -24.96 24.15 -13.47
C ASP A 179 -26.02 25.22 -13.77
N LEU A 180 -27.28 24.91 -13.50
CA LEU A 180 -28.42 25.78 -13.81
C LEU A 180 -28.78 26.73 -12.66
N ASP A 181 -28.09 26.63 -11.52
CA ASP A 181 -28.32 27.53 -10.39
C ASP A 181 -27.46 28.79 -10.51
N ASP A 182 -28.03 29.91 -10.08
CA ASP A 182 -27.29 31.17 -9.91
C ASP A 182 -26.98 31.40 -8.42
N PRO A 183 -25.79 31.94 -8.07
CA PRO A 183 -25.52 32.36 -6.71
C PRO A 183 -26.45 33.52 -6.34
N VAL A 184 -26.88 33.57 -5.08
CA VAL A 184 -27.67 34.72 -4.60
C VAL A 184 -26.82 36.00 -4.71
N PRO A 185 -27.45 37.19 -4.88
CA PRO A 185 -26.69 38.43 -5.03
C PRO A 185 -25.70 38.67 -3.88
N GLY A 186 -24.41 38.75 -4.21
CA GLY A 186 -23.32 38.96 -3.26
C GLY A 186 -22.58 37.68 -2.84
N GLU A 187 -23.07 36.51 -3.25
CA GLU A 187 -22.36 35.23 -3.10
C GLU A 187 -21.67 34.83 -4.41
N ILE A 188 -20.75 33.87 -4.29
CA ILE A 188 -20.09 33.23 -5.42
C ILE A 188 -20.08 31.72 -5.20
N PHE A 189 -20.03 30.96 -6.29
CA PHE A 189 -19.81 29.53 -6.23
C PHE A 189 -18.34 29.18 -6.40
N PHE A 190 -17.91 28.16 -5.67
CA PHE A 190 -16.61 27.52 -5.78
C PHE A 190 -16.83 26.09 -6.26
N TYR A 191 -16.02 25.66 -7.23
CA TYR A 191 -16.11 24.32 -7.84
C TYR A 191 -14.80 23.55 -7.68
N ARG A 192 -14.91 22.26 -7.33
CA ARG A 192 -13.81 21.28 -7.39
C ARG A 192 -14.30 20.04 -8.10
N VAL A 193 -13.41 19.40 -8.84
CA VAL A 193 -13.70 18.18 -9.58
C VAL A 193 -12.71 17.10 -9.16
N ARG A 194 -13.18 15.87 -9.05
CA ARG A 194 -12.33 14.68 -8.85
C ARG A 194 -12.81 13.51 -9.71
N VAL A 195 -11.93 12.54 -9.92
CA VAL A 195 -12.30 11.24 -10.48
C VAL A 195 -12.87 10.35 -9.37
N THR A 196 -13.82 9.49 -9.71
CA THR A 196 -14.50 8.59 -8.76
C THR A 196 -14.54 7.13 -9.21
N ALA A 197 -14.28 6.85 -10.48
CA ALA A 197 -14.08 5.50 -10.98
C ALA A 197 -13.28 5.50 -12.30
N PRO A 198 -12.59 4.40 -12.60
CA PRO A 198 -12.30 3.29 -11.70
C PRO A 198 -11.37 3.76 -10.57
N ILE A 199 -11.58 3.24 -9.35
CA ILE A 199 -10.65 3.50 -8.25
C ILE A 199 -9.50 2.52 -8.44
N ILE A 200 -8.52 2.91 -9.24
CA ILE A 200 -7.32 2.12 -9.51
C ILE A 200 -6.22 2.73 -8.65
N GLY A 201 -6.14 2.29 -7.40
CA GLY A 201 -4.86 2.17 -6.72
C GLY A 201 -4.52 0.69 -6.78
N VAL A 202 -3.69 0.30 -7.73
CA VAL A 202 -3.01 -1.01 -7.66
C VAL A 202 -1.56 -0.70 -7.39
N TRP A 203 -1.01 -1.38 -6.38
CA TRP A 203 0.42 -1.50 -6.18
C TRP A 203 1.08 -2.04 -7.46
#